data_AF-A0A9E1YSK4-F1
#
_entry.id   AF-A0A9E1YSK4-F1
#
_cell.length_a   1.000
_cell.length_b   1.000
_cell.length_c   1.000
_cell.angle_alpha   90.00
_cell.angle_beta   90.00
_cell.angle_gamma   90.00
#
_symmetry.space_group_name_H-M   'P 1'
#
loop_
_entity.id
_entity.type
_entity.pdbx_description
1 polymer ?
#
loop_
_entity_poly.entity_id
_entity_poly.type
_entity_poly.pdbx_seq_one_letter_code
_entity_poly.pdbx_strand_id
1 'polypeptide(L)'
;MNHSDLTLVLLGQLGFAVILGWIFGVNPALQVEALSRSVRMSAFSMSYNITLALFGGTAPIVATYLVARTSDDFIPAYYVMVLALFSLVAVIMGRETKGEVLKP
;
A
#
# COMPACT_ATOMS: atom_id res chain seq x y z
N MET A 1 -9.58 16.05 -18.80
CA MET A 1 -9.13 16.25 -17.40
C MET A 1 -7.99 17.27 -17.34
N ASN A 2 -8.24 18.52 -17.76
CA ASN A 2 -7.31 19.62 -17.51
C ASN A 2 -7.79 20.34 -16.25
N HIS A 3 -7.24 19.97 -15.08
CA HIS A 3 -7.34 20.83 -13.91
C HIS A 3 -6.42 22.03 -14.17
N SER A 4 -6.93 23.04 -14.86
CA SER A 4 -6.22 24.31 -15.13
C SER A 4 -5.83 25.03 -13.84
N ASP A 5 -6.47 24.65 -12.73
CA ASP A 5 -6.24 25.20 -11.40
C ASP A 5 -5.24 24.33 -10.63
N LEU A 6 -3.97 24.75 -10.69
CA LEU A 6 -2.85 24.15 -9.98
C LEU A 6 -3.15 24.00 -8.48
N THR A 7 -3.95 24.90 -7.91
CA THR A 7 -4.34 24.89 -6.50
C THR A 7 -5.08 23.61 -6.11
N LEU A 8 -6.02 23.16 -6.94
CA LEU A 8 -6.80 21.94 -6.67
C LEU A 8 -5.93 20.68 -6.76
N VAL A 9 -4.97 20.66 -7.69
CA VAL A 9 -4.01 19.55 -7.81
C VAL A 9 -3.13 19.49 -6.56
N LEU A 10 -2.60 20.63 -6.11
CA LEU A 10 -1.76 20.71 -4.91
C LEU A 10 -2.53 20.32 -3.64
N LEU A 11 -3.78 20.78 -3.49
CA LEU A 11 -4.63 20.39 -2.36
C LEU A 11 -4.93 18.89 -2.37
N GLY A 12 -5.20 18.31 -3.54
CA GLY A 12 -5.37 16.85 -3.69
C GLY A 12 -4.11 16.08 -3.32
N GLN A 13 -2.93 16.54 -3.79
CA GLN A 13 -1.64 15.94 -3.46
C GLN A 13 -1.30 16.05 -1.98
N LEU A 14 -1.59 17.19 -1.34
CA LEU A 14 -1.40 17.37 0.11
C LEU A 14 -2.29 16.43 0.91
N GLY A 15 -3.57 16.31 0.53
CA GLY A 15 -4.49 15.35 1.16
C GLY A 15 -3.98 13.92 1.04
N PHE A 16 -3.52 13.53 -0.15
CA PHE A 16 -2.94 12.20 -0.38
C PHE A 16 -1.65 11.99 0.42
N ALA A 17 -0.77 13.00 0.49
CA ALA A 17 0.47 12.94 1.24
C ALA A 17 0.24 12.77 2.75
N VAL A 18 -0.79 13.42 3.32
CA VAL A 18 -1.17 13.25 4.73
C VAL A 18 -1.62 11.81 4.99
N ILE A 19 -2.44 11.24 4.11
CA ILE A 19 -2.90 9.84 4.22
C ILE A 19 -1.71 8.88 4.13
N LEU A 20 -0.80 9.08 3.17
CA LEU A 20 0.40 8.26 3.06
C LEU A 20 1.32 8.42 4.26
N GLY A 21 1.49 9.64 4.76
CA GLY A 21 2.30 9.93 5.95
C GLY A 21 1.84 9.14 7.17
N TRP A 22 0.53 9.00 7.36
CA TRP A 22 -0.04 8.13 8.39
C TRP A 22 0.40 6.67 8.21
N ILE A 23 0.25 6.13 6.99
CA ILE A 23 0.58 4.72 6.68
C ILE A 23 2.07 4.46 6.94
N PHE A 24 2.95 5.34 6.45
CA PHE A 24 4.40 5.19 6.65
C PHE A 24 4.83 5.42 8.10
N GLY A 25 4.12 6.25 8.86
CA GLY A 25 4.41 6.51 10.28
C GLY A 25 4.13 5.32 11.19
N VAL A 26 3.05 4.57 10.94
CA VAL A 26 2.67 3.39 11.75
C VAL A 26 3.49 2.15 11.37
N ASN A 27 3.94 2.04 10.11
CA ASN A 27 4.65 0.88 9.59
C ASN A 27 5.87 0.40 10.43
N PRO A 28 6.82 1.27 10.84
CA PRO A 28 7.97 0.83 11.64
C PRO A 28 7.59 0.29 13.02
N ALA A 29 6.53 0.83 13.65
CA ALA A 29 6.03 0.32 14.93
C ALA A 29 5.51 -1.11 14.80
N LEU A 30 4.69 -1.38 13.77
CA LEU A 30 4.18 -2.72 13.47
C LEU A 30 5.30 -3.71 13.16
N GLN A 31 6.32 -3.31 12.39
CA GLN A 31 7.48 -4.17 12.14
C GLN A 31 8.22 -4.52 13.44
N VAL A 32 8.24 -3.61 14.42
CA VAL A 32 8.90 -3.85 15.70
C VAL A 32 8.15 -4.85 16.57
N GLU A 33 6.83 -4.81 16.50
CA GLU A 33 5.92 -5.64 17.29
C GLU A 33 5.68 -7.02 16.67
N ALA A 34 5.78 -7.16 15.34
CA ALA A 34 5.51 -8.42 14.64
C ALA A 34 6.76 -9.26 14.34
N LEU A 35 7.96 -8.67 14.27
CA LEU A 35 9.18 -9.33 13.81
C LEU A 35 10.35 -9.16 14.78
N SER A 36 11.07 -10.27 15.04
CA SER A 36 12.27 -10.24 15.88
C SER A 36 13.37 -9.39 15.27
N ARG A 37 14.23 -8.81 16.11
CA ARG A 37 15.28 -7.87 15.68
C ARG A 37 16.21 -8.47 14.63
N SER A 38 16.51 -9.77 14.73
CA SER A 38 17.43 -10.50 13.86
C SER A 38 16.91 -10.63 12.42
N VAL A 39 15.59 -10.77 12.24
CA VAL A 39 15.00 -11.02 10.91
C VAL A 39 14.15 -9.88 10.37
N ARG A 40 13.84 -8.84 11.15
CA ARG A 40 12.89 -7.76 10.78
C ARG A 40 13.10 -7.17 9.40
N MET A 41 14.31 -6.67 9.13
CA MET A 41 14.62 -6.02 7.85
C MET A 41 14.70 -7.03 6.70
N SER A 42 15.21 -8.23 6.97
CA SER A 42 15.31 -9.28 5.95
C SER A 42 13.94 -9.80 5.55
N ALA A 43 13.05 -10.04 6.52
CA ALA A 43 11.67 -10.46 6.27
C ALA A 43 10.90 -9.36 5.52
N PHE A 44 11.00 -8.10 5.97
CA PHE A 44 10.37 -6.97 5.27
C PHE A 44 10.87 -6.84 3.83
N SER A 45 12.19 -6.82 3.64
CA SER A 45 12.81 -6.71 2.31
C SER A 45 12.43 -7.87 1.39
N MET A 46 12.44 -9.11 1.91
CA MET A 46 12.07 -10.30 1.12
C MET A 46 10.62 -10.22 0.65
N SER A 47 9.68 -9.96 1.57
CA SER A 47 8.26 -9.82 1.23
C SER A 47 8.01 -8.65 0.28
N TYR A 48 8.66 -7.51 0.51
CA TYR A 48 8.53 -6.33 -0.34
C TYR A 48 9.05 -6.59 -1.75
N ASN A 49 10.26 -7.14 -1.89
CA ASN A 49 10.86 -7.41 -3.19
C ASN A 49 10.12 -8.50 -3.97
N ILE A 50 9.64 -9.57 -3.32
CA ILE A 50 8.81 -10.59 -3.99
C ILE A 50 7.52 -9.95 -4.50
N THR A 51 6.84 -9.16 -3.66
CA THR A 51 5.61 -8.48 -4.06
C THR A 51 5.88 -7.52 -5.21
N LEU A 52 6.96 -6.74 -5.16
CA LEU A 52 7.33 -5.81 -6.22
C LEU A 52 7.72 -6.53 -7.52
N ALA A 53 8.40 -7.67 -7.44
CA ALA A 53 8.75 -8.48 -8.61
C ALA A 53 7.49 -9.03 -9.31
N LEU A 54 6.49 -9.46 -8.53
CA LEU A 54 5.25 -10.02 -9.06
C LEU A 54 4.27 -8.94 -9.55
N PHE A 55 4.09 -7.87 -8.75
CA PHE A 55 3.02 -6.89 -8.94
C PHE A 55 3.49 -5.54 -9.47
N GLY A 56 4.79 -5.24 -9.43
CA GLY A 56 5.33 -3.94 -9.82
C GLY A 56 5.08 -3.60 -11.29
N GLY A 57 5.18 -4.59 -12.18
CA GLY A 57 4.88 -4.43 -13.60
C GLY A 57 3.47 -4.89 -14.00
N THR A 58 2.91 -5.88 -13.30
CA THR A 58 1.62 -6.47 -13.71
C THR A 58 0.43 -5.59 -13.35
N ALA A 59 0.48 -4.86 -12.22
CA ALA A 59 -0.59 -3.95 -11.82
C ALA A 59 -0.92 -2.88 -12.88
N PRO A 60 0.05 -2.10 -13.42
CA PRO A 60 -0.25 -1.13 -14.46
C PRO A 60 -0.70 -1.78 -15.78
N ILE A 61 -0.19 -2.98 -16.11
CA ILE A 61 -0.62 -3.72 -17.30
C ILE A 61 -2.10 -4.11 -17.19
N VAL A 62 -2.51 -4.67 -16.05
CA VAL A 62 -3.91 -5.05 -15.80
C VAL A 62 -4.81 -3.82 -15.80
N ALA A 63 -4.41 -2.74 -15.14
CA ALA A 63 -5.18 -1.50 -15.13
C ALA A 63 -5.34 -0.94 -16.56
N THR A 64 -4.26 -0.85 -17.33
CA THR A 64 -4.29 -0.34 -18.70
C THR A 64 -5.11 -1.23 -19.63
N TYR A 65 -4.99 -2.55 -19.49
CA TYR A 65 -5.79 -3.51 -20.24
C TYR A 65 -7.29 -3.34 -19.97
N LEU A 66 -7.67 -3.17 -18.69
CA LEU A 66 -9.05 -2.96 -18.30
C LEU A 66 -9.59 -1.62 -18.82
N VAL A 67 -8.83 -0.53 -18.68
CA VAL A 67 -9.17 0.80 -19.27
C VAL A 67 -9.43 0.66 -20.78
N ALA A 68 -8.56 -0.05 -21.51
CA ALA A 68 -8.70 -0.24 -22.94
C ALA A 68 -9.97 -1.02 -23.34
N ARG A 69 -10.55 -1.80 -22.43
CA ARG A 69 -11.76 -2.60 -22.67
C ARG A 69 -13.05 -1.93 -22.17
N THR A 70 -12.98 -1.18 -21.07
CA THR A 70 -14.14 -0.51 -20.47
C THR A 70 -14.30 0.94 -20.93
N SER A 71 -13.23 1.54 -21.47
CA SER A 71 -13.13 2.98 -21.76
C SER A 71 -13.39 3.86 -20.52
N ASP A 72 -13.11 3.32 -19.34
CA ASP A 72 -13.27 4.00 -18.06
C ASP A 72 -11.90 4.34 -17.45
N ASP A 73 -11.63 5.64 -17.33
CA ASP A 73 -10.38 6.18 -16.78
C ASP A 73 -10.24 5.99 -15.26
N PHE A 74 -11.33 5.62 -14.56
CA PHE A 74 -11.32 5.38 -13.10
C PHE A 74 -10.92 3.96 -12.70
N ILE A 75 -10.69 3.06 -13.66
CA ILE A 75 -10.24 1.68 -13.42
C ILE A 75 -9.02 1.57 -12.50
N PRO A 76 -7.95 2.39 -12.63
CA PRO A 76 -6.82 2.35 -11.70
C PRO A 76 -7.25 2.64 -10.25
N ALA A 77 -8.22 3.54 -10.04
CA ALA A 77 -8.75 3.84 -8.72
C ALA A 77 -9.54 2.64 -8.15
N TYR A 78 -10.41 2.02 -8.95
CA TYR A 78 -11.14 0.81 -8.55
C TYR A 78 -10.19 -0.34 -8.19
N TYR A 79 -9.13 -0.53 -8.98
CA TYR A 79 -8.11 -1.54 -8.73
C TYR A 79 -7.42 -1.33 -7.37
N VAL A 80 -6.99 -0.10 -7.06
CA VAL A 80 -6.37 0.23 -5.77
C VAL A 80 -7.36 0.08 -4.62
N MET A 81 -8.64 0.44 -4.78
CA MET A 81 -9.66 0.27 -3.73
C MET A 81 -9.89 -1.20 -3.38
N VAL A 82 -9.90 -2.09 -4.37
CA VAL A 82 -10.01 -3.54 -4.13
C VAL A 82 -8.78 -4.06 -3.38
N LEU A 83 -7.56 -3.64 -3.77
CA LEU A 83 -6.35 -4.01 -3.04
C LEU A 83 -6.32 -3.46 -1.61
N ALA A 84 -6.83 -2.24 -1.40
CA ALA A 84 -6.95 -1.66 -0.08
C ALA A 84 -7.91 -2.47 0.82
N LEU A 85 -8.99 -3.01 0.26
CA LEU A 85 -9.90 -3.89 1.00
C LEU A 85 -9.21 -5.18 1.42
N PHE A 86 -8.45 -5.82 0.53
CA PHE A 86 -7.65 -7.00 0.87
C PHE A 86 -6.60 -6.69 1.96
N SER A 87 -5.94 -5.54 1.87
CA SER A 87 -5.00 -5.07 2.89
C SER A 87 -5.70 -4.87 4.24
N LEU A 88 -6.88 -4.25 4.25
CA LEU A 88 -7.67 -4.04 5.46
C LEU A 88 -8.07 -5.37 6.11
N VAL A 89 -8.53 -6.34 5.32
CA VAL A 89 -8.84 -7.70 5.81
C VAL A 89 -7.60 -8.37 6.38
N ALA A 90 -6.44 -8.24 5.74
CA ALA A 90 -5.19 -8.79 6.23
C ALA A 90 -4.77 -8.16 7.58
N VAL A 91 -4.94 -6.85 7.74
CA VAL A 91 -4.67 -6.15 9.00
C VAL A 91 -5.62 -6.61 10.11
N ILE A 92 -6.92 -6.73 9.83
CA ILE A 92 -7.93 -7.20 10.81
C ILE A 92 -7.65 -8.64 11.23
N MET A 93 -7.20 -9.49 10.31
CA MET A 93 -6.82 -10.87 10.61
C MET A 93 -5.46 -10.97 11.34
N GLY A 94 -4.64 -9.92 11.25
CA GLY A 94 -3.36 -9.83 11.95
C GLY A 94 -3.56 -9.91 13.47
N ARG A 95 -2.85 -10.83 14.12
CA ARG A 95 -2.88 -10.94 15.57
C ARG A 95 -2.11 -9.78 16.19
N GLU A 96 -2.77 -9.03 17.05
CA GLU A 96 -2.13 -8.02 17.89
C GLU A 96 -1.10 -8.71 18.80
N THR A 97 0.17 -8.33 18.67
CA THR A 97 1.31 -8.91 19.41
C THR A 97 1.87 -7.93 20.45
N LYS A 98 1.19 -6.78 20.63
CA LYS A 98 1.56 -5.77 21.62
C LYS A 98 1.71 -6.36 23.02
N GLY A 99 2.95 -6.38 23.50
CA GLY A 99 3.30 -6.83 24.85
C GLY A 99 3.86 -8.25 24.96
N GLU A 100 3.91 -9.03 23.87
CA GLU A 100 4.61 -10.31 23.89
C GLU A 100 6.10 -10.14 23.59
N VAL A 101 6.96 -10.80 24.39
CA VAL A 101 8.40 -10.81 24.16
C VAL A 101 8.67 -11.68 22.93
N LEU A 102 8.89 -11.03 21.79
CA LEU A 102 9.33 -11.70 20.57
C LEU A 102 10.65 -12.43 20.86
N LYS A 103 10.63 -13.75 20.72
CA LYS A 103 11.82 -14.58 20.87
C LYS A 103 12.86 -14.18 19.81
N PRO A 104 14.15 -14.17 20.16
CA PRO A 104 15.24 -13.72 19.28
C PRO A 104 15.38 -14.53 17.99
#